data_AF-A0A4Y9ZH02-F1
#
_entry.id   AF-A0A4Y9ZH02-F1
#
_cell.length_a   1.000
_cell.length_b   1.000
_cell.length_c   1.000
_cell.angle_alpha   90.00
_cell.angle_beta   90.00
_cell.angle_gamma   90.00
#
_symmetry.space_group_name_H-M   'P 1'
#
loop_
_entity.id
_entity.type
_entity.pdbx_description
1 polymer ?
#
loop_
_entity_poly.entity_id
_entity_poly.type
_entity_poly.pdbx_seq_one_letter_code
_entity_poly.pdbx_strand_id
1 'polypeptide(L)'
;MRNLIRDMQLDVAGLLETDLHRPVYGNRDLTRVMAEELGYYVDIGPGPNKHTWGAVLLSKVYTPAEETPVDRQLQAMELGRIMAASYPEPVIFLGYVVTDPKAPRPAPYQYMIEDGRVHDIDDEDNDRWCEYIFYRGVYRTAYARVSRSTITDTELQIGQFVVPRYSHPIVNDTREDRYLRAWREDLPVEHWFPDEYYRNSKHPDGVRGHFYHVFDTPLYYKIPEGAVY
;
A
#
# COMPACT_ATOMS: atom_id res chain seq x y z
N MET A 1 22.95 -18.51 10.77
CA MET A 1 21.93 -17.44 10.71
C MET A 1 21.70 -16.77 12.07
N ARG A 2 21.22 -17.47 13.10
CA ARG A 2 20.99 -16.92 14.45
C ARG A 2 22.14 -16.07 15.00
N ASN A 3 23.34 -16.64 15.10
CA ASN A 3 24.49 -15.90 15.64
C ASN A 3 24.81 -14.65 14.81
N LEU A 4 24.71 -14.73 13.47
CA LEU A 4 24.92 -13.58 12.60
C LEU A 4 23.91 -12.45 12.86
N ILE A 5 22.62 -12.77 12.94
CA ILE A 5 21.55 -11.79 13.23
C ILE A 5 21.77 -11.14 14.61
N ARG A 6 22.15 -11.94 15.62
CA ARG A 6 22.46 -11.46 16.97
C ARG A 6 23.69 -10.56 17.01
N ASP A 7 24.79 -11.00 16.41
CA ASP A 7 26.09 -10.32 16.48
C ASP A 7 26.07 -9.01 15.65
N MET A 8 25.28 -8.97 14.57
CA MET A 8 25.01 -7.76 13.78
C MET A 8 23.98 -6.82 14.43
N GLN A 9 23.40 -7.22 15.57
CA GLN A 9 22.40 -6.46 16.32
C GLN A 9 21.19 -5.99 15.50
N LEU A 10 20.79 -6.72 14.45
CA LEU A 10 19.67 -6.33 13.58
C LEU A 10 18.39 -6.14 14.40
N ASP A 11 17.48 -5.26 13.97
CA ASP A 11 16.20 -5.04 14.64
C ASP A 11 15.03 -5.57 13.81
N VAL A 12 15.16 -5.57 12.49
CA VAL A 12 14.21 -6.15 11.53
C VAL A 12 15.00 -6.93 10.47
N ALA A 13 14.54 -8.14 10.15
CA ALA A 13 15.12 -8.97 9.11
C ALA A 13 14.02 -9.72 8.34
N GLY A 14 13.94 -9.48 7.03
CA GLY A 14 13.13 -10.28 6.12
C GLY A 14 13.96 -11.42 5.54
N LEU A 15 13.48 -12.64 5.69
CA LEU A 15 14.11 -13.83 5.13
C LEU A 15 13.17 -14.45 4.08
N LEU A 16 13.74 -14.78 2.94
CA LEU A 16 13.07 -15.50 1.86
C LEU A 16 13.60 -16.92 1.79
N GLU A 17 12.82 -17.82 1.21
CA GLU A 17 13.17 -19.25 1.10
C GLU A 17 13.36 -19.94 2.46
N THR A 18 12.58 -19.52 3.45
CA THR A 18 12.68 -20.03 4.84
C THR A 18 11.84 -21.27 5.10
N ASP A 19 11.69 -22.13 4.09
CA ASP A 19 10.91 -23.36 4.16
C ASP A 19 11.61 -24.42 5.04
N LEU A 20 11.36 -24.36 6.35
CA LEU A 20 11.85 -25.34 7.32
C LEU A 20 10.72 -25.98 8.15
N HIS A 21 9.46 -25.63 7.85
CA HIS A 21 8.28 -26.08 8.59
C HIS A 21 7.69 -27.39 8.05
N ARG A 22 8.26 -27.99 6.99
CA ARG A 22 7.77 -29.28 6.47
C ARG A 22 8.16 -30.44 7.38
N PRO A 23 7.25 -31.39 7.64
CA PRO A 23 7.54 -32.59 8.43
C PRO A 23 8.75 -33.40 7.92
N VAL A 24 8.97 -33.42 6.60
CA VAL A 24 10.08 -34.17 5.96
C VAL A 24 11.47 -33.63 6.33
N TYR A 25 11.58 -32.37 6.76
CA TYR A 25 12.84 -31.73 7.17
C TYR A 25 13.02 -31.69 8.69
N GLY A 26 12.21 -32.44 9.45
CA GLY A 26 12.40 -32.66 10.88
C GLY A 26 11.98 -31.50 11.78
N ASN A 27 11.01 -30.68 11.34
CA ASN A 27 10.48 -29.54 12.11
C ASN A 27 11.58 -28.61 12.65
N ARG A 28 12.59 -28.34 11.83
CA ARG A 28 13.72 -27.45 12.17
C ARG A 28 13.29 -26.00 12.04
N ASP A 29 12.38 -25.60 12.91
CA ASP A 29 11.79 -24.28 12.83
C ASP A 29 12.78 -23.19 13.24
N LEU A 30 13.40 -22.57 12.23
CA LEU A 30 14.28 -21.42 12.40
C LEU A 30 13.52 -20.27 13.07
N THR A 31 12.24 -20.11 12.77
CA THR A 31 11.44 -19.02 13.32
C THR A 31 11.21 -19.20 14.82
N ARG A 32 10.99 -20.44 15.28
CA ARG A 32 10.94 -20.77 16.70
C ARG A 32 12.23 -20.41 17.43
N VAL A 33 13.39 -20.76 16.86
CA VAL A 33 14.71 -20.45 17.46
C VAL A 33 14.93 -18.94 17.54
N MET A 34 14.53 -18.18 16.52
CA MET A 34 14.63 -16.72 16.54
C MET A 34 13.71 -16.11 17.60
N ALA A 35 12.51 -16.66 17.77
CA ALA A 35 11.57 -16.21 18.79
C ALA A 35 12.04 -16.53 20.22
N GLU A 36 12.37 -17.79 20.50
CA GLU A 36 12.71 -18.26 21.84
C GLU A 36 14.08 -17.78 22.32
N GLU A 37 15.09 -17.75 21.45
CA GLU A 37 16.47 -17.49 21.87
C GLU A 37 16.94 -16.06 21.63
N LEU A 38 16.39 -15.36 20.63
CA LEU A 38 16.77 -13.98 20.32
C LEU A 38 15.70 -12.95 20.70
N GLY A 39 14.53 -13.38 21.16
CA GLY A 39 13.43 -12.49 21.53
C GLY A 39 12.81 -11.76 20.33
N TYR A 40 12.89 -12.35 19.13
CA TYR A 40 12.27 -11.79 17.94
C TYR A 40 10.81 -12.23 17.82
N TYR A 41 9.98 -11.33 17.33
CA TYR A 41 8.66 -11.60 16.85
C TYR A 41 8.72 -12.02 15.40
N VAL A 42 7.86 -12.98 15.07
CA VAL A 42 7.89 -13.71 13.81
C VAL A 42 6.54 -13.51 13.15
N ASP A 43 6.54 -12.90 11.98
CA ASP A 43 5.40 -12.93 11.06
C ASP A 43 5.71 -13.86 9.88
N ILE A 44 4.85 -14.85 9.71
CA ILE A 44 5.02 -15.90 8.71
C ILE A 44 4.18 -15.52 7.50
N GLY A 45 4.86 -15.20 6.40
CA GLY A 45 4.24 -14.90 5.11
C GLY A 45 3.52 -16.11 4.49
N PRO A 46 3.04 -15.99 3.24
CA PRO A 46 2.19 -17.02 2.60
C PRO A 46 2.80 -18.42 2.71
N GLY A 47 2.06 -19.28 3.42
CA GLY A 47 2.55 -20.59 3.83
C GLY A 47 2.91 -21.49 2.65
N PRO A 48 3.80 -22.48 2.85
CA PRO A 48 4.41 -23.30 1.80
C PRO A 48 3.45 -24.29 1.13
N ASN A 49 2.15 -24.21 1.43
CA ASN A 49 1.16 -25.21 1.03
C ASN A 49 0.80 -25.15 -0.46
N LYS A 50 1.23 -24.12 -1.22
CA LYS A 50 1.09 -24.03 -2.68
C LYS A 50 2.23 -23.20 -3.31
N HIS A 51 3.29 -23.87 -3.78
CA HIS A 51 4.35 -23.31 -4.65
C HIS A 51 5.15 -22.09 -4.14
N THR A 52 5.08 -21.73 -2.87
CA THR A 52 5.91 -20.69 -2.26
C THR A 52 7.04 -21.33 -1.43
N TRP A 53 8.22 -20.69 -1.42
CA TRP A 53 9.38 -21.14 -0.63
C TRP A 53 9.37 -20.57 0.81
N GLY A 54 8.26 -19.98 1.23
CA GLY A 54 8.12 -19.32 2.52
C GLY A 54 8.86 -17.97 2.59
N ALA A 55 8.27 -17.04 3.34
CA ALA A 55 8.91 -15.80 3.74
C ALA A 55 8.61 -15.59 5.22
N VAL A 56 9.58 -15.03 5.94
CA VAL A 56 9.40 -14.68 7.35
C VAL A 56 9.97 -13.30 7.60
N LEU A 57 9.19 -12.47 8.28
CA LEU A 57 9.67 -11.22 8.85
C LEU A 57 9.99 -11.45 10.32
N LEU A 58 11.21 -11.15 10.71
CA LEU A 58 11.69 -11.17 12.08
C LEU A 58 11.81 -9.72 12.56
N SER A 59 11.23 -9.38 13.71
CA SER A 59 11.35 -8.06 14.32
C SER A 59 11.60 -8.19 15.83
N LYS A 60 12.50 -7.39 16.43
CA LYS A 60 12.58 -7.31 17.92
C LYS A 60 11.39 -6.56 18.53
N VAL A 61 10.55 -5.94 17.71
CA VAL A 61 9.34 -5.24 18.12
C VAL A 61 8.14 -6.13 17.80
N TYR A 62 7.30 -6.40 18.81
CA TYR A 62 6.12 -7.23 18.66
C TYR A 62 5.04 -6.45 17.95
N THR A 63 4.34 -7.10 17.05
CA THR A 63 2.95 -6.75 16.77
C THR A 63 2.10 -7.98 17.07
N PRO A 64 1.70 -8.20 18.34
CA PRO A 64 0.52 -9.02 18.56
C PRO A 64 -0.63 -8.30 17.86
N ALA A 65 -1.52 -9.05 17.24
CA ALA A 65 -2.85 -8.55 16.92
C ALA A 65 -3.69 -8.37 18.22
N GLU A 66 -3.19 -7.60 19.18
CA GLU A 66 -4.05 -6.74 19.99
C GLU A 66 -3.75 -5.34 19.51
N GLU A 67 -4.55 -4.87 18.56
CA GLU A 67 -4.37 -3.58 17.94
C GLU A 67 -4.68 -2.45 18.95
N THR A 68 -3.74 -2.15 19.83
CA THR A 68 -3.89 -0.98 20.69
C THR A 68 -3.78 0.27 19.82
N PRO A 69 -4.53 1.35 20.13
CA PRO A 69 -4.37 2.62 19.44
C PRO A 69 -2.91 3.12 19.43
N VAL A 70 -2.14 2.78 20.48
CA VAL A 70 -0.73 3.16 20.62
C VAL A 70 0.16 2.39 19.64
N ASP A 71 -0.05 1.09 19.44
CA ASP A 71 0.75 0.31 18.49
C ASP A 71 0.52 0.81 17.06
N ARG A 72 -0.74 1.08 16.68
CA ARG A 72 -1.07 1.67 15.37
C ARG A 72 -0.39 3.02 15.18
N GLN A 73 -0.36 3.84 16.22
CA GLN A 73 0.33 5.13 16.21
C GLN A 73 1.84 4.95 15.97
N LEU A 74 2.52 4.10 16.75
CA LEU A 74 3.96 3.91 16.65
C LEU A 74 4.37 3.30 15.30
N GLN A 75 3.57 2.35 14.79
CA GLN A 75 3.78 1.77 13.46
C GLN A 75 3.61 2.83 12.36
N ALA A 76 2.57 3.67 12.44
CA ALA A 76 2.34 4.75 11.47
C ALA A 76 3.46 5.78 11.47
N MET A 77 3.98 6.13 12.65
CA MET A 77 5.14 7.02 12.79
C MET A 77 6.40 6.43 12.13
N GLU A 78 6.68 5.15 12.34
CA GLU A 78 7.86 4.51 11.74
C GLU A 78 7.72 4.35 10.22
N LEU A 79 6.53 3.98 9.73
CA LEU A 79 6.25 3.95 8.29
C LEU A 79 6.41 5.33 7.66
N GLY A 80 5.90 6.38 8.32
CA GLY A 80 6.14 7.77 7.92
C GLY A 80 7.65 8.07 7.84
N ARG A 81 8.41 7.76 8.89
CA ARG A 81 9.86 7.96 8.91
C ARG A 81 10.58 7.24 7.76
N ILE A 82 10.23 5.98 7.50
CA ILE A 82 10.82 5.19 6.40
C ILE A 82 10.49 5.81 5.04
N MET A 83 9.22 6.19 4.80
CA MET A 83 8.80 6.85 3.57
C MET A 83 9.51 8.19 3.38
N ALA A 84 9.73 8.96 4.44
CA ALA A 84 10.45 10.22 4.34
C ALA A 84 11.96 10.06 4.12
N ALA A 85 12.55 8.98 4.62
CA ALA A 85 13.98 8.72 4.48
C ALA A 85 14.42 8.52 3.01
N SER A 86 13.50 8.12 2.12
CA SER A 86 13.77 8.02 0.68
C SER A 86 13.58 9.33 -0.08
N TYR A 87 13.17 10.43 0.56
CA TYR A 87 12.96 11.69 -0.15
C TYR A 87 14.25 12.22 -0.81
N PRO A 88 14.23 12.68 -2.09
CA PRO A 88 13.06 12.96 -2.93
C PRO A 88 12.63 11.81 -3.87
N GLU A 89 13.13 10.59 -3.68
CA GLU A 89 12.84 9.46 -4.57
C GLU A 89 11.33 9.11 -4.59
N PRO A 90 10.85 8.57 -5.73
CA PRO A 90 9.47 8.08 -5.86
C PRO A 90 9.13 7.00 -4.84
N VAL A 91 7.93 7.09 -4.27
CA VAL A 91 7.39 6.13 -3.33
C VAL A 91 5.93 5.88 -3.69
N ILE A 92 5.52 4.61 -3.65
CA ILE A 92 4.12 4.21 -3.59
C ILE A 92 4.00 3.30 -2.36
N PHE A 93 3.12 3.66 -1.44
CA PHE A 93 2.71 2.83 -0.32
C PHE A 93 1.35 2.22 -0.65
N LEU A 94 1.23 0.91 -0.41
CA LEU A 94 -0.02 0.16 -0.50
C LEU A 94 -0.14 -0.61 0.81
N GLY A 95 -1.23 -0.42 1.54
CA GLY A 95 -1.40 -1.18 2.78
C GLY A 95 -2.70 -0.94 3.50
N TYR A 96 -2.96 -1.87 4.42
CA TYR A 96 -4.08 -1.85 5.34
C TYR A 96 -3.71 -1.04 6.59
N VAL A 97 -4.36 0.10 6.80
CA VAL A 97 -4.12 1.02 7.91
C VAL A 97 -5.46 1.37 8.56
N VAL A 98 -5.68 0.89 9.79
CA VAL A 98 -6.94 1.13 10.52
C VAL A 98 -7.04 2.61 10.96
N THR A 99 -7.61 3.44 10.10
CA THR A 99 -7.84 4.87 10.31
C THR A 99 -8.86 5.38 9.29
N ASP A 100 -9.56 6.46 9.62
CA ASP A 100 -10.33 7.24 8.65
C ASP A 100 -9.41 8.17 7.84
N PRO A 101 -9.77 8.52 6.60
CA PRO A 101 -9.12 9.58 5.85
C PRO A 101 -9.18 10.89 6.66
N LYS A 102 -8.07 11.65 6.65
CA LYS A 102 -7.92 12.93 7.37
C LYS A 102 -8.08 12.82 8.91
N ALA A 103 -8.07 11.61 9.48
CA ALA A 103 -8.15 11.44 10.92
C ALA A 103 -6.99 12.16 11.63
N PRO A 104 -7.26 12.98 12.67
CA PRO A 104 -6.23 13.71 13.36
C PRO A 104 -5.36 12.79 14.21
N ARG A 105 -4.12 13.22 14.51
CA ARG A 105 -3.27 12.57 15.51
C ARG A 105 -4.05 12.40 16.83
N PRO A 106 -3.98 11.25 17.52
CA PRO A 106 -2.98 10.18 17.35
C PRO A 106 -3.34 9.09 16.34
N ALA A 107 -4.39 9.25 15.52
CA ALA A 107 -4.72 8.26 14.50
C ALA A 107 -3.59 8.16 13.43
N PRO A 108 -3.40 6.97 12.80
CA PRO A 108 -2.34 6.73 11.83
C PRO A 108 -2.25 7.72 10.66
N TYR A 109 -3.38 8.18 10.13
CA TYR A 109 -3.44 8.89 8.84
C TYR A 109 -2.47 10.08 8.73
N GLN A 110 -2.55 11.03 9.67
CA GLN A 110 -1.72 12.24 9.62
C GLN A 110 -0.23 11.93 9.75
N TYR A 111 0.16 10.96 10.57
CA TYR A 111 1.57 10.56 10.68
C TYR A 111 2.10 10.04 9.33
N MET A 112 1.33 9.21 8.64
CA MET A 112 1.78 8.62 7.38
C MET A 112 1.85 9.65 6.25
N ILE A 113 0.88 10.54 6.13
CA ILE A 113 0.84 11.58 5.09
C ILE A 113 1.87 12.68 5.35
N GLU A 114 1.81 13.32 6.52
CA GLU A 114 2.62 14.51 6.81
C GLU A 114 4.08 14.12 7.09
N ASP A 115 4.31 13.20 8.02
CA ASP A 115 5.67 12.81 8.39
C ASP A 115 6.30 11.95 7.29
N GLY A 116 5.51 11.16 6.55
CA GLY A 116 5.94 10.40 5.39
C GLY A 116 6.18 11.21 4.12
N ARG A 117 5.73 12.47 4.10
CA ARG A 117 5.83 13.39 2.95
C ARG A 117 5.29 12.74 1.68
N VAL A 118 4.07 12.21 1.75
CA VAL A 118 3.38 11.55 0.64
C VAL A 118 1.99 12.16 0.45
N HIS A 119 1.44 12.04 -0.74
CA HIS A 119 0.06 12.39 -1.05
C HIS A 119 -0.84 11.18 -0.94
N ASP A 120 -2.09 11.41 -0.55
CA ASP A 120 -3.14 10.41 -0.63
C ASP A 120 -3.65 10.24 -2.08
N ILE A 121 -3.99 9.00 -2.46
CA ILE A 121 -4.61 8.66 -3.76
C ILE A 121 -5.94 9.35 -4.00
N ASP A 122 -6.68 9.78 -2.98
CA ASP A 122 -7.75 10.79 -3.05
C ASP A 122 -8.31 11.07 -1.63
N ASP A 123 -7.80 12.10 -0.97
CA ASP A 123 -8.23 12.52 0.37
C ASP A 123 -9.67 13.03 0.42
N GLU A 124 -10.32 13.26 -0.72
CA GLU A 124 -11.75 13.60 -0.81
C GLU A 124 -12.65 12.34 -0.81
N ASP A 125 -12.06 11.16 -1.05
CA ASP A 125 -12.72 9.87 -0.82
C ASP A 125 -12.75 9.54 0.68
N ASN A 126 -13.78 10.06 1.35
CA ASN A 126 -14.00 9.87 2.79
C ASN A 126 -14.69 8.54 3.12
N ASP A 127 -15.14 7.76 2.14
CA ASP A 127 -15.81 6.45 2.33
C ASP A 127 -14.79 5.30 2.29
N ARG A 128 -13.50 5.62 2.47
CA ARG A 128 -12.44 4.61 2.58
C ARG A 128 -12.27 4.17 4.01
N TRP A 129 -12.18 2.86 4.18
CA TRP A 129 -11.80 2.26 5.43
C TRP A 129 -10.68 1.25 5.20
N CYS A 130 -9.60 1.45 5.94
CA CYS A 130 -8.43 0.60 6.01
C CYS A 130 -7.54 0.46 4.77
N GLU A 131 -8.03 0.51 3.54
CA GLU A 131 -7.15 0.35 2.36
C GLU A 131 -6.64 1.70 1.86
N TYR A 132 -5.31 1.86 1.81
CA TYR A 132 -4.69 3.12 1.41
C TYR A 132 -3.64 2.94 0.32
N ILE A 133 -3.67 3.90 -0.61
CA ILE A 133 -2.63 4.11 -1.61
C ILE A 133 -2.06 5.50 -1.35
N PHE A 134 -0.80 5.58 -0.92
CA PHE A 134 -0.09 6.87 -0.81
C PHE A 134 1.03 6.93 -1.84
N TYR A 135 1.34 8.12 -2.31
CA TYR A 135 2.35 8.28 -3.36
C TYR A 135 3.13 9.57 -3.25
N ARG A 136 4.37 9.56 -3.73
CA ARG A 136 5.22 10.72 -3.96
C ARG A 136 6.09 10.45 -5.18
N GLY A 137 6.49 11.50 -5.90
CA GLY A 137 7.49 11.35 -6.95
C GLY A 137 6.93 10.81 -8.27
N VAL A 138 5.61 10.64 -8.37
CA VAL A 138 4.88 10.18 -9.55
C VAL A 138 3.61 11.00 -9.75
N TYR A 139 3.09 11.02 -10.98
CA TYR A 139 1.83 11.68 -11.32
C TYR A 139 0.70 10.65 -11.32
N ARG A 140 -0.27 10.79 -10.41
CA ARG A 140 -1.53 10.04 -10.45
C ARG A 140 -2.36 10.54 -11.64
N THR A 141 -2.72 9.64 -12.55
CA THR A 141 -3.56 9.98 -13.73
C THR A 141 -5.02 9.62 -13.52
N ALA A 142 -5.27 8.52 -12.80
CA ALA A 142 -6.62 8.05 -12.57
C ALA A 142 -6.74 7.27 -11.26
N TYR A 143 -7.94 7.27 -10.69
CA TYR A 143 -8.31 6.55 -9.48
C TYR A 143 -9.71 5.93 -9.65
N ALA A 144 -9.90 4.68 -9.26
CA ALA A 144 -11.19 4.02 -9.31
C ALA A 144 -11.44 3.18 -8.06
N ARG A 145 -12.67 3.28 -7.55
CA ARG A 145 -13.25 2.33 -6.60
C ARG A 145 -14.05 1.31 -7.39
N VAL A 146 -13.77 0.03 -7.18
CA VAL A 146 -14.44 -1.08 -7.88
C VAL A 146 -15.12 -1.97 -6.86
N SER A 147 -16.31 -2.47 -7.20
CA SER A 147 -17.00 -3.46 -6.39
C SER A 147 -16.13 -4.72 -6.25
N ARG A 148 -15.95 -5.16 -5.01
CA ARG A 148 -15.22 -6.39 -4.64
C ARG A 148 -15.92 -7.68 -5.09
N SER A 149 -17.20 -7.61 -5.44
CA SER A 149 -18.05 -8.77 -5.76
C SER A 149 -17.86 -9.87 -4.69
N THR A 150 -17.53 -11.09 -5.10
CA THR A 150 -17.30 -12.24 -4.22
C THR A 150 -15.82 -12.51 -3.91
N ILE A 151 -14.89 -11.67 -4.38
CA ILE A 151 -13.45 -11.95 -4.31
C ILE A 151 -12.88 -11.64 -2.93
N THR A 152 -13.35 -10.55 -2.30
CA THR A 152 -12.90 -10.12 -0.96
C THR A 152 -14.06 -9.49 -0.21
N ASP A 153 -13.95 -9.43 1.12
CA ASP A 153 -14.81 -8.67 2.03
C ASP A 153 -14.36 -7.21 2.23
N THR A 154 -13.14 -6.87 1.76
CA THR A 154 -12.52 -5.53 1.84
C THR A 154 -12.66 -4.73 0.52
N GLU A 155 -12.24 -3.46 0.53
CA GLU A 155 -12.37 -2.56 -0.61
C GLU A 155 -11.47 -2.94 -1.80
N LEU A 156 -11.88 -2.60 -3.03
CA LEU A 156 -11.02 -2.68 -4.21
C LEU A 156 -10.76 -1.29 -4.77
N GLN A 157 -9.51 -0.87 -4.70
CA GLN A 157 -9.03 0.44 -5.14
C GLN A 157 -8.00 0.25 -6.26
N ILE A 158 -8.05 1.12 -7.28
CA ILE A 158 -7.08 1.11 -8.38
C ILE A 158 -6.58 2.54 -8.59
N GLY A 159 -5.27 2.75 -8.43
CA GLY A 159 -4.58 3.97 -8.82
C GLY A 159 -3.72 3.74 -10.06
N GLN A 160 -3.82 4.63 -11.04
CA GLN A 160 -2.90 4.69 -12.18
C GLN A 160 -1.92 5.85 -12.00
N PHE A 161 -0.66 5.58 -12.33
CA PHE A 161 0.44 6.51 -12.17
C PHE A 161 1.32 6.56 -13.41
N VAL A 162 1.94 7.71 -13.60
CA VAL A 162 2.96 7.96 -14.59
C VAL A 162 4.24 8.40 -13.91
N VAL A 163 5.35 7.79 -14.31
CA VAL A 163 6.67 8.10 -13.78
C VAL A 163 7.27 9.24 -14.61
N PRO A 164 7.83 10.29 -13.99
CA PRO A 164 8.55 11.33 -14.72
C PRO A 164 9.73 10.75 -15.51
N ARG A 165 10.10 11.40 -16.62
CA ARG A 165 11.31 11.00 -17.35
C ARG A 165 12.54 11.14 -16.47
N TYR A 166 13.50 10.24 -16.69
CA TYR A 166 14.80 10.31 -16.05
C TYR A 166 15.40 11.72 -16.16
N SER A 167 16.01 12.20 -15.07
CA SER A 167 16.57 13.56 -14.90
C SER A 167 15.59 14.74 -14.90
N HIS A 168 14.27 14.50 -14.99
CA HIS A 168 13.27 15.56 -14.84
C HIS A 168 12.59 15.44 -13.47
N PRO A 169 12.75 16.42 -12.57
CA PRO A 169 12.09 16.39 -11.28
C PRO A 169 10.58 16.54 -11.44
N ILE A 170 9.86 16.14 -10.39
CA ILE A 170 8.43 16.42 -10.29
C ILE A 170 8.20 17.94 -10.30
N VAL A 171 7.21 18.36 -11.09
CA VAL A 171 6.70 19.73 -11.15
C VAL A 171 5.40 19.80 -10.35
N ASN A 172 5.18 20.94 -9.67
CA ASN A 172 3.92 21.27 -9.00
C ASN A 172 3.43 20.18 -8.04
N ASP A 173 4.19 19.94 -6.97
CA ASP A 173 3.93 18.89 -5.98
C ASP A 173 3.08 19.34 -4.78
N THR A 174 2.26 20.37 -4.98
CA THR A 174 1.29 20.83 -3.99
C THR A 174 0.05 19.96 -4.01
N ARG A 175 -0.73 19.97 -2.91
CA ARG A 175 -2.03 19.28 -2.88
C ARG A 175 -2.95 19.84 -3.97
N GLU A 176 -3.01 21.15 -4.11
CA GLU A 176 -3.86 21.84 -5.07
C GLU A 176 -3.59 21.40 -6.51
N ASP A 177 -2.31 21.32 -6.90
CA ASP A 177 -1.91 20.90 -8.23
C ASP A 177 -2.19 19.42 -8.48
N ARG A 178 -2.06 18.57 -7.45
CA ARG A 178 -2.29 17.12 -7.55
C ARG A 178 -3.78 16.77 -7.67
N TYR A 179 -4.68 17.63 -7.20
CA TYR A 179 -6.13 17.38 -7.16
C TYR A 179 -6.90 18.03 -8.32
N LEU A 180 -6.21 18.61 -9.30
CA LEU A 180 -6.84 19.12 -10.51
C LEU A 180 -7.54 17.98 -11.27
N ARG A 181 -8.88 18.00 -11.29
CA ARG A 181 -9.68 17.00 -12.01
C ARG A 181 -9.55 17.20 -13.52
N ALA A 182 -9.54 16.08 -14.24
CA ALA A 182 -9.57 16.03 -15.70
C ALA A 182 -10.84 15.33 -16.17
N TRP A 183 -11.27 15.64 -17.39
CA TRP A 183 -12.13 14.71 -18.11
C TRP A 183 -11.27 13.55 -18.61
N ARG A 184 -11.87 12.38 -18.79
CA ARG A 184 -11.16 11.23 -19.35
C ARG A 184 -10.60 11.57 -20.73
N GLU A 185 -11.37 12.30 -21.53
CA GLU A 185 -11.04 12.73 -22.88
C GLU A 185 -9.87 13.72 -22.94
N ASP A 186 -9.50 14.33 -21.81
CA ASP A 186 -8.30 15.19 -21.70
C ASP A 186 -7.01 14.36 -21.58
N LEU A 187 -7.11 13.06 -21.32
CA LEU A 187 -5.98 12.15 -21.15
C LEU A 187 -5.84 11.19 -22.33
N PRO A 188 -4.62 10.71 -22.62
CA PRO A 188 -4.40 9.62 -23.56
C PRO A 188 -5.20 8.35 -23.23
N VAL A 189 -5.61 7.60 -24.27
CA VAL A 189 -6.51 6.44 -24.18
C VAL A 189 -5.93 5.33 -23.29
N GLU A 190 -4.62 5.21 -23.18
CA GLU A 190 -3.94 4.29 -22.28
C GLU A 190 -4.23 4.51 -20.79
N HIS A 191 -4.66 5.71 -20.41
CA HIS A 191 -5.10 6.03 -19.05
C HIS A 191 -6.60 5.81 -18.85
N TRP A 192 -7.34 5.44 -19.90
CA TRP A 192 -8.78 5.27 -19.78
C TRP A 192 -9.08 3.94 -19.12
N PHE A 193 -9.91 4.01 -18.10
CA PHE A 193 -10.47 2.83 -17.47
C PHE A 193 -11.54 2.18 -18.38
N PRO A 194 -11.67 0.84 -18.40
CA PRO A 194 -12.52 0.16 -19.36
C PRO A 194 -14.02 0.43 -19.18
N ASP A 195 -14.73 0.65 -20.29
CA ASP A 195 -16.14 1.04 -20.26
C ASP A 195 -17.07 -0.08 -19.76
N GLU A 196 -16.63 -1.34 -19.83
CA GLU A 196 -17.44 -2.51 -19.47
C GLU A 196 -17.77 -2.59 -17.98
N TYR A 197 -17.00 -1.88 -17.13
CA TYR A 197 -17.21 -1.82 -15.69
C TYR A 197 -18.21 -0.72 -15.28
N TYR A 198 -18.67 0.13 -16.20
CA TYR A 198 -19.80 1.01 -15.92
C TYR A 198 -21.10 0.21 -15.86
N ARG A 199 -21.92 0.49 -14.85
CA ARG A 199 -23.28 -0.05 -14.80
C ARG A 199 -24.15 0.67 -15.82
N ASN A 200 -24.59 -0.06 -16.83
CA ASN A 200 -25.46 0.47 -17.88
C ASN A 200 -26.40 -0.62 -18.41
N SER A 201 -27.20 -0.31 -19.43
CA SER A 201 -28.18 -1.25 -20.00
C SER A 201 -27.55 -2.51 -20.60
N LYS A 202 -26.28 -2.45 -21.06
CA LYS A 202 -25.53 -3.61 -21.59
C LYS A 202 -24.83 -4.40 -20.49
N HIS A 203 -24.38 -3.72 -19.44
CA HIS A 203 -23.65 -4.29 -18.30
C HIS A 203 -24.30 -3.88 -16.97
N PRO A 204 -25.52 -4.37 -16.65
CA PRO A 204 -26.25 -3.94 -15.45
C PRO A 204 -25.51 -4.28 -14.14
N ASP A 205 -24.71 -5.35 -14.17
CA ASP A 205 -23.92 -5.85 -13.04
C ASP A 205 -22.39 -5.70 -13.26
N GLY A 206 -21.99 -4.93 -14.27
CA GLY A 206 -20.59 -4.80 -14.71
C GLY A 206 -20.00 -6.10 -15.28
N VAL A 207 -18.69 -6.30 -15.09
CA VAL A 207 -17.95 -7.47 -15.58
C VAL A 207 -17.77 -8.48 -14.45
N ARG A 208 -18.43 -9.64 -14.56
CA ARG A 208 -18.40 -10.70 -13.53
C ARG A 208 -18.80 -10.20 -12.12
N GLY A 209 -19.73 -9.25 -12.06
CA GLY A 209 -20.20 -8.64 -10.80
C GLY A 209 -19.29 -7.52 -10.27
N HIS A 210 -18.22 -7.17 -10.99
CA HIS A 210 -17.35 -6.04 -10.66
C HIS A 210 -17.74 -4.83 -11.51
N PHE A 211 -17.90 -3.69 -10.87
CA PHE A 211 -18.30 -2.43 -11.50
C PHE A 211 -17.73 -1.24 -10.72
N TYR A 212 -17.67 -0.06 -11.33
CA TYR A 212 -17.28 1.17 -10.62
C TYR A 212 -18.28 1.50 -9.52
N HIS A 213 -17.80 1.62 -8.30
CA HIS A 213 -18.58 1.78 -7.07
C HIS A 213 -18.13 3.05 -6.33
N VAL A 214 -18.90 3.54 -5.34
CA VAL A 214 -18.72 4.83 -4.62
C VAL A 214 -18.97 6.07 -5.48
N PHE A 215 -18.27 6.20 -6.61
CA PHE A 215 -18.37 7.36 -7.51
C PHE A 215 -19.19 7.07 -8.77
N ASP A 216 -19.54 5.81 -9.01
CA ASP A 216 -20.10 5.27 -10.27
C ASP A 216 -19.23 5.52 -11.53
N THR A 217 -18.07 6.15 -11.38
CA THR A 217 -17.08 6.43 -12.43
C THR A 217 -15.67 6.51 -11.84
N PRO A 218 -14.62 6.17 -12.60
CA PRO A 218 -13.25 6.55 -12.27
C PRO A 218 -13.10 8.07 -12.24
N LEU A 219 -12.20 8.52 -11.37
CA LEU A 219 -11.77 9.90 -11.26
C LEU A 219 -10.45 10.07 -12.01
N TYR A 220 -10.37 11.12 -12.83
CA TYR A 220 -9.18 11.43 -13.62
C TYR A 220 -8.55 12.74 -13.15
N TYR A 221 -7.23 12.84 -13.30
CA TYR A 221 -6.44 13.97 -12.79
C TYR A 221 -5.55 14.52 -13.89
N LYS A 222 -5.42 15.85 -13.89
CA LYS A 222 -4.52 16.54 -14.82
C LYS A 222 -3.09 16.31 -14.39
N ILE A 223 -2.24 16.08 -15.37
CA ILE A 223 -0.80 16.15 -15.18
C ILE A 223 -0.42 17.64 -15.30
N PRO A 224 0.36 18.20 -14.35
CA PRO A 224 0.72 19.62 -14.38
C PRO A 224 1.42 20.03 -15.69
N GLU A 225 1.16 21.26 -16.12
CA GLU A 225 1.84 21.83 -17.28
C GLU A 225 3.36 21.87 -17.07
N GLY A 226 4.12 21.38 -18.04
CA GLY A 226 5.59 21.28 -17.95
C GLY A 226 6.11 19.98 -17.34
N ALA A 227 5.22 19.06 -16.91
CA ALA A 227 5.64 17.71 -16.57
C ALA A 227 6.19 16.98 -17.80
N VAL A 228 7.33 16.32 -17.63
CA VAL A 228 7.96 15.51 -18.68
C VAL A 228 7.90 14.05 -18.25
N TYR A 229 7.15 13.24 -18.99
CA TYR A 229 6.89 11.82 -18.71
C TYR A 229 6.94 10.94 -19.97
#